data_AF-D8JVU4-F1
#
_entry.id   AF-D8JVU4-F1
#
_cell.length_a   1.000
_cell.length_b   1.000
_cell.length_c   1.000
_cell.angle_alpha   90.00
_cell.angle_beta   90.00
_cell.angle_gamma   90.00
#
_symmetry.space_group_name_H-M   'P 1'
#
loop_
_entity.id
_entity.type
_entity.pdbx_description
1 polymer ?
#
loop_
_entity_poly.entity_id
_entity_poly.type
_entity_poly.pdbx_seq_one_letter_code
_entity_poly.pdbx_strand_id
1 'polypeptide(L)' 'MTQRGDQVSTQELEQTLRVLAKLVASNGGGDYVPLFVRIEDELKARRASSDARSRARALLQQEQAI' A
#
# COMPACT_ATOMS: atom_id res chain seq x y z
N MET A 1 17.02 22.54 -8.31
CA MET A 1 17.12 21.64 -7.14
C MET A 1 15.71 21.26 -6.73
N THR A 2 15.15 20.20 -7.31
CA THR A 2 13.74 19.87 -7.17
C THR A 2 13.59 18.87 -6.02
N GLN A 3 13.05 19.32 -4.89
CA GLN A 3 12.54 18.47 -3.82
C GLN A 3 11.44 17.55 -4.38
N ARG A 4 11.81 16.38 -4.92
CA ARG A 4 10.92 15.22 -4.98
C ARG A 4 10.91 14.64 -3.57
N GLY A 5 10.03 15.15 -2.72
CA GLY A 5 9.82 14.62 -1.38
C GLY A 5 9.38 13.16 -1.45
N ASP A 6 10.29 12.26 -1.14
CA ASP A 6 10.19 11.15 -0.18
C ASP A 6 8.87 10.36 -0.06
N GLN A 7 8.05 10.30 -1.11
CA GLN A 7 6.86 9.44 -1.13
C GLN A 7 7.29 7.99 -1.45
N VAL A 8 7.38 7.16 -0.40
CA VAL A 8 7.54 5.72 -0.52
C VAL A 8 6.43 5.17 -1.42
N SER A 9 6.81 4.48 -2.50
CA SER A 9 5.88 3.87 -3.45
C SER A 9 5.17 2.66 -2.85
N THR A 10 4.01 2.30 -3.40
CA THR A 10 3.29 1.07 -3.02
C THR A 10 4.17 -0.17 -3.20
N GLN A 11 5.03 -0.21 -4.23
CA GLN A 11 5.96 -1.32 -4.45
C GLN A 11 7.02 -1.42 -3.35
N GLU A 12 7.58 -0.28 -2.91
CA GLU A 12 8.53 -0.25 -1.80
C GLU A 12 7.90 -0.68 -0.48
N LEU A 13 6.64 -0.30 -0.23
CA LEU A 13 5.89 -0.76 0.94
C LEU A 13 5.64 -2.28 0.88
N GLU A 14 5.26 -2.84 -0.27
CA GLU A 14 5.07 -4.29 -0.45
C GLU A 14 6.38 -5.06 -0.23
N GLN A 15 7.49 -4.55 -0.75
CA GLN A 15 8.80 -5.16 -0.56
C GLN A 15 9.22 -5.13 0.92
N THR A 16 9.01 -4.00 1.58
CA THR A 16 9.26 -3.83 3.02
C THR A 16 8.41 -4.79 3.84
N LEU A 17 7.12 -4.94 3.51
CA LEU A 17 6.21 -5.86 4.20
C LEU A 17 6.69 -7.31 4.10
N ARG A 18 7.20 -7.74 2.93
CA ARG A 18 7.79 -9.08 2.75
C ARG A 18 9.02 -9.31 3.62
N VAL A 19 9.85 -8.29 3.80
CA VAL A 19 11.02 -8.37 4.69
C VAL A 19 10.57 -8.48 6.15
N LEU A 20 9.62 -7.63 6.57
CA LEU A 20 9.07 -7.67 7.92
C LEU A 20 8.37 -8.99 8.22
N ALA A 21 7.66 -9.59 7.27
CA ALA A 21 7.05 -10.92 7.44
C ALA A 21 8.07 -11.98 7.84
N LYS A 22 9.27 -11.96 7.22
CA LYS A 22 10.36 -12.89 7.54
C LYS A 22 10.94 -12.61 8.93
N LEU A 23 11.07 -11.34 9.30
CA LEU A 23 11.56 -10.93 10.62
C LEU A 23 10.58 -11.33 11.72
N VAL A 24 9.28 -11.10 11.52
CA VAL A 24 8.20 -11.51 12.43
C VAL A 24 8.17 -13.04 12.61
N ALA A 25 8.41 -13.80 11.54
CA ALA A 25 8.47 -15.26 11.59
C ALA A 25 9.76 -15.81 12.23
N SER A 26 10.76 -14.96 12.50
CA SER A 26 12.02 -15.36 13.12
C SER A 26 11.92 -15.34 14.65
N ASN A 27 12.79 -16.09 15.34
CA ASN A 27 12.86 -16.06 16.81
C ASN A 27 13.14 -14.64 17.30
N GLY A 28 12.26 -14.10 18.15
CA GLY A 28 12.31 -12.71 18.62
C GLY A 28 11.61 -11.69 17.70
N GLY A 29 10.89 -12.14 16.68
CA GLY A 29 10.21 -11.28 15.70
C GLY A 29 9.03 -10.45 16.21
N GLY A 30 8.62 -10.62 17.48
CA GLY A 30 7.48 -9.92 18.08
C GLY A 30 7.58 -8.39 18.00
N ASP A 31 8.79 -7.85 18.11
CA ASP A 31 9.04 -6.40 18.07
C ASP A 31 8.71 -5.77 16.71
N TYR A 32 8.70 -6.57 15.64
CA TYR A 32 8.39 -6.11 14.29
C TYR A 32 6.89 -6.19 13.97
N VAL A 33 6.08 -6.85 14.80
CA VAL A 33 4.64 -7.01 14.57
C VAL A 33 3.90 -5.67 14.46
N PRO A 34 4.12 -4.68 15.36
CA PRO A 34 3.44 -3.39 15.25
C PRO A 34 3.78 -2.65 13.96
N LEU A 35 5.04 -2.75 13.51
CA LEU A 35 5.48 -2.13 12.26
C LEU A 35 4.90 -2.85 11.04
N PHE A 36 4.84 -4.18 11.08
CA PHE A 36 4.21 -5.00 10.03
C PHE A 36 2.75 -4.61 9.82
N VAL A 37 1.96 -4.54 10.91
CA VAL A 37 0.53 -4.17 10.86
C VAL A 37 0.34 -2.78 10.28
N ARG A 38 1.15 -1.80 10.70
CA ARG A 38 1.05 -0.43 10.17
C ARG A 38 1.29 -0.34 8.66
N ILE A 39 2.28 -1.08 8.14
CA ILE A 39 2.57 -1.08 6.70
C ILE A 39 1.50 -1.84 5.92
N GLU A 40 0.95 -2.92 6.48
CA GLU A 40 -0.16 -3.65 5.89
C GLU A 40 -1.41 -2.77 5.76
N ASP A 41 -1.76 -2.02 6.80
CA ASP A 41 -2.90 -1.09 6.79
C ASP A 41 -2.73 0.05 5.77
N GLU A 42 -1.52 0.62 5.69
CA GLU A 42 -1.20 1.67 4.71
C GLU A 42 -1.35 1.14 3.26
N LEU A 43 -0.87 -0.08 2.99
CA LEU A 43 -1.04 -0.73 1.70
C LEU A 43 -2.51 -0.98 1.36
N LYS A 44 -3.28 -1.45 2.34
CA LYS A 44 -4.72 -1.68 2.19
C LYS A 44 -5.47 -0.38 1.87
N ALA A 45 -5.14 0.71 2.57
CA ALA A 45 -5.74 2.03 2.33
C ALA A 45 -5.41 2.57 0.93
N ARG A 46 -4.16 2.41 0.47
CA ARG A 46 -3.74 2.80 -0.88
C ARG A 46 -4.44 2.01 -1.98
N ARG A 47 -4.54 0.69 -1.80
CA ARG A 47 -5.25 -0.19 -2.74
C ARG A 47 -6.74 0.14 -2.81
N ALA A 48 -7.39 0.30 -1.66
CA ALA A 48 -8.80 0.70 -1.60
C ALA A 48 -9.05 2.05 -2.30
N SER A 49 -8.17 3.03 -2.11
CA SER A 49 -8.24 4.32 -2.79
C SER A 49 -8.05 4.21 -4.31
N SER A 50 -7.13 3.36 -4.76
CA SER A 50 -6.91 3.08 -6.18
C SER A 50 -8.13 2.40 -6.82
N ASP A 51 -8.69 1.39 -6.15
CA ASP A 51 -9.86 0.66 -6.63
C ASP A 51 -11.09 1.56 -6.71
N ALA A 52 -11.32 2.41 -5.71
CA ALA A 52 -12.41 3.38 -5.71
C ALA A 52 -12.31 4.35 -6.89
N ARG A 53 -11.11 4.86 -7.18
CA ARG A 53 -10.86 5.72 -8.36
C ARG A 53 -11.09 4.97 -9.67
N SER A 54 -10.65 3.72 -9.75
CA SER A 54 -10.86 2.87 -10.93
C SER A 54 -12.36 2.66 -11.20
N ARG A 55 -13.13 2.32 -10.16
CA ARG A 55 -14.59 2.16 -10.25
C ARG A 55 -15.28 3.47 -10.64
N ALA A 56 -14.91 4.60 -10.04
CA ALA A 56 -15.46 5.91 -10.39
C ALA A 56 -15.19 6.26 -11.87
N ARG A 57 -14.00 5.97 -12.39
CA ARG A 57 -13.68 6.16 -13.81
C ARG A 57 -14.49 5.26 -14.72
N ALA A 58 -14.66 3.98 -14.36
CA ALA A 58 -15.45 3.04 -15.15
C ALA A 58 -16.93 3.48 -15.24
N LEU A 59 -17.50 3.98 -14.14
CA LEU A 59 -18.86 4.52 -14.11
C LEU A 59 -19.00 5.75 -15.02
N LEU A 60 -18.06 6.71 -14.95
CA LEU A 60 -18.06 7.88 -15.82
C LEU A 60 -17.95 7.52 -17.31
N GLN A 61 -17.13 6.51 -17.66
CA GLN A 61 -17.02 6.04 -19.04
C GLN A 61 -18.30 5.35 -19.53
N GLN A 62 -19.00 4.65 -18.63
CA GLN A 62 -20.28 4.01 -18.96
C GLN A 62 -21.39 5.05 -19.19
N GLU A 63 -21.42 6.14 -18.42
CA GLU A 63 -22.39 7.23 -18.59
C GLU A 63 -22.16 8.06 -19.88
N GLN A 64 -20.92 8.17 -20.35
CA GLN A 64 -20.59 8.90 -21.59
C GLN A 64 -20.79 8.06 -22.87
N ALA A 65 -21.04 6.76 -22.73
CA ALA A 65 -21.25 5.84 -23.85
C ALA A 65 -22.74 5.67 -24.22
N ILE A 66 -23.63 6.44 -23.58
CA ILE A 66 -25.08 6.51 -23.82
C ILE A 66 -25.40 7.91 -24.35
#